data_AF-A0A6I1HQH7-F1
#
_entry.id   AF-A0A6I1HQH7-F1
#
_cell.length_a   1.000
_cell.length_b   1.000
_cell.length_c   1.000
_cell.angle_alpha   90.00
_cell.angle_beta   90.00
_cell.angle_gamma   90.00
#
_symmetry.space_group_name_H-M   'P 1'
#
loop_
_entity.id
_entity.type
_entity.pdbx_description
1 polymer ?
#
loop_
_entity_poly.entity_id
_entity_poly.type
_entity_poly.pdbx_seq_one_letter_code
_entity_poly.pdbx_strand_id
1 'polypeptide(L)'
;MTAASTSSHRIVFLDRDSLIATVRPPAFAHRWEEHAHTRGSAQTVQRLQGATIAITNKVPLRAAELAQLPDLQMIAVAATGTDILDLAACRERGIVVANIRDYARATVPEHTLALMLALRRQLVAYRADVEAGLWQASDRFCLFGHPIRDLAGSRLGLLGYGALGKSVAQLGRAFGMQVIVHNRSPINEDGVQEVGFDALLATSDVLSLHLPLTDKTRNIIGAQELARMQPTSLLINTARGGLVDEAALADALTRGVIAGAGFDVLSKEPPPPDNPLLNLRLPNFLLTPHTAWASGEAMQKLADILIANVEAFERGAPTNVVA
;
A
#
# COMPACT_ATOMS: atom_id res chain seq x y z
N MET A 1 -14.48 -37.73 -29.19
CA MET A 1 -13.60 -36.58 -29.49
C MET A 1 -14.47 -35.43 -30.00
N THR A 2 -15.01 -34.64 -29.07
CA THR A 2 -15.79 -33.44 -29.39
C THR A 2 -14.83 -32.27 -29.59
N ALA A 3 -14.88 -31.65 -30.75
CA ALA A 3 -14.07 -30.48 -31.10
C ALA A 3 -14.30 -29.36 -30.08
N ALA A 4 -13.28 -29.09 -29.26
CA ALA A 4 -13.26 -27.89 -28.44
C ALA A 4 -13.17 -26.70 -29.39
N SER A 5 -14.20 -25.86 -29.38
CA SER A 5 -14.19 -24.55 -30.03
C SER A 5 -13.01 -23.75 -29.47
N THR A 6 -11.90 -23.68 -30.22
CA THR A 6 -10.73 -22.88 -29.84
C THR A 6 -11.02 -21.41 -30.12
N SER A 7 -11.89 -20.79 -29.31
CA SER A 7 -11.99 -19.33 -29.29
C SER A 7 -10.73 -18.80 -28.60
N SER A 8 -9.74 -18.40 -29.40
CA SER A 8 -8.52 -17.82 -28.89
C SER A 8 -8.84 -16.53 -28.12
N HIS A 9 -8.45 -16.46 -26.84
CA HIS A 9 -8.69 -15.28 -26.02
C HIS A 9 -8.02 -14.04 -26.59
N ARG A 10 -8.69 -12.89 -26.52
CA ARG A 10 -8.05 -11.58 -26.72
C ARG A 10 -7.82 -10.97 -25.34
N ILE A 11 -6.55 -10.82 -24.99
CA ILE A 11 -6.08 -10.35 -23.69
C ILE A 11 -5.51 -8.94 -23.85
N VAL A 12 -6.04 -7.99 -23.09
CA VAL A 12 -5.65 -6.58 -23.19
C VAL A 12 -5.16 -6.07 -21.84
N PHE A 13 -3.91 -5.61 -21.77
CA PHE A 13 -3.36 -4.90 -20.63
C PHE A 13 -3.52 -3.38 -20.83
N LEU A 14 -4.35 -2.75 -20.01
CA LEU A 14 -4.74 -1.35 -20.15
C LEU A 14 -3.66 -0.33 -19.71
N ASP A 15 -2.81 -0.67 -18.77
CA ASP A 15 -1.91 0.26 -18.09
C ASP A 15 -0.56 -0.39 -17.74
N ARG A 16 0.11 -0.90 -18.78
CA ARG A 16 1.35 -1.66 -18.68
C ARG A 16 2.49 -0.88 -18.03
N ASP A 17 2.56 0.45 -18.19
CA ASP A 17 3.62 1.28 -17.61
C ASP A 17 3.56 1.40 -16.08
N SER A 18 2.45 0.96 -15.48
CA SER A 18 2.26 0.95 -14.02
C SER A 18 2.96 -0.22 -13.31
N LEU A 19 3.55 -1.16 -14.05
CA LEU A 19 4.21 -2.35 -13.51
C LEU A 19 5.63 -2.50 -14.08
N ILE A 20 6.64 -2.16 -13.30
CA ILE A 20 8.04 -2.24 -13.71
C ILE A 20 8.57 -3.65 -13.43
N ALA A 21 8.16 -4.60 -14.28
CA ALA A 21 8.56 -6.01 -14.22
C ALA A 21 8.57 -6.65 -15.61
N THR A 22 9.14 -7.84 -15.76
CA THR A 22 8.97 -8.65 -16.95
C THR A 22 7.64 -9.39 -16.86
N VAL A 23 6.68 -8.99 -17.70
CA VAL A 23 5.38 -9.67 -17.84
C VAL A 23 5.47 -10.59 -19.05
N ARG A 24 5.48 -11.90 -18.81
CA ARG A 24 5.45 -12.89 -19.89
C ARG A 24 4.02 -13.07 -20.43
N PRO A 25 3.84 -13.41 -21.71
CA PRO A 25 2.54 -13.87 -22.20
C PRO A 25 2.10 -15.18 -21.51
N PRO A 26 0.78 -15.41 -21.34
CA PRO A 26 0.25 -16.69 -20.87
C PRO A 26 0.57 -17.88 -21.79
N ALA A 27 0.74 -19.08 -21.23
CA ALA A 27 1.12 -20.29 -21.95
C ALA A 27 -0.06 -21.04 -22.60
N PHE A 28 -0.91 -20.32 -23.35
CA PHE A 28 -2.01 -20.89 -24.16
C PHE A 28 -2.25 -20.04 -25.42
N ALA A 29 -3.10 -20.48 -26.35
CA ALA A 29 -3.34 -19.75 -27.60
C ALA A 29 -4.18 -18.47 -27.37
N HIS A 30 -3.58 -17.30 -27.55
CA HIS A 30 -4.24 -16.01 -27.34
C HIS A 30 -3.72 -14.93 -28.29
N ARG A 31 -4.44 -13.82 -28.38
CA ARG A 31 -3.95 -12.54 -28.91
C ARG A 31 -3.64 -11.63 -27.72
N TRP A 32 -2.41 -11.13 -27.66
CA TRP A 32 -1.92 -10.26 -26.61
C TRP A 32 -1.80 -8.82 -27.08
N GLU A 33 -2.36 -7.89 -26.33
CA GLU A 33 -2.26 -6.46 -26.59
C GLU A 33 -1.95 -5.72 -25.28
N GLU A 34 -1.00 -4.79 -25.34
CA GLU A 34 -0.64 -3.95 -24.20
C GLU A 34 -0.72 -2.49 -24.60
N HIS A 35 -1.15 -1.67 -23.65
CA HIS A 35 -1.07 -0.23 -23.74
C HIS A 35 -0.27 0.28 -22.55
N ALA A 36 0.64 1.22 -22.81
CA ALA A 36 1.39 1.88 -21.74
C ALA A 36 0.41 2.45 -20.70
N HIS A 37 -0.57 3.24 -21.14
CA HIS A 37 -1.53 3.91 -20.27
C HIS A 37 -2.90 4.09 -20.95
N THR A 38 -4.01 3.96 -20.21
CA THR A 38 -5.40 4.21 -20.66
C THR A 38 -6.04 5.35 -19.89
N ARG A 39 -6.67 6.30 -20.59
CA ARG A 39 -7.35 7.46 -20.00
C ARG A 39 -8.84 7.49 -20.33
N GLY A 40 -9.65 7.50 -19.29
CA GLY A 40 -11.08 7.72 -19.39
C GLY A 40 -11.87 6.51 -19.90
N SER A 41 -13.18 6.59 -19.68
CA SER A 41 -14.15 5.53 -19.98
C SER A 41 -14.16 5.13 -21.46
N ALA A 42 -14.24 6.12 -22.36
CA ALA A 42 -14.36 5.89 -23.80
C ALA A 42 -13.15 5.11 -24.37
N GLN A 43 -11.93 5.46 -23.99
CA GLN A 43 -10.73 4.75 -24.43
C GLN A 43 -10.64 3.35 -23.82
N THR A 44 -11.06 3.20 -22.56
CA THR A 44 -11.11 1.91 -21.87
C THR A 44 -12.03 0.94 -22.62
N VAL A 45 -13.26 1.38 -22.94
CA VAL A 45 -14.22 0.58 -23.70
C VAL A 45 -13.69 0.27 -25.10
N GLN A 46 -13.14 1.26 -25.82
CA GLN A 46 -12.58 1.07 -27.15
C GLN A 46 -11.51 -0.03 -27.19
N ARG A 47 -10.57 -0.01 -26.23
CA ARG A 47 -9.47 -0.99 -26.15
C ARG A 47 -9.97 -2.38 -25.80
N LEU A 48 -11.01 -2.49 -24.98
CA LEU A 48 -11.58 -3.77 -24.55
C LEU A 48 -12.65 -4.34 -25.51
N GLN A 49 -13.01 -3.68 -26.61
CA GLN A 49 -13.95 -4.25 -27.58
C GLN A 49 -13.48 -5.62 -28.10
N GLY A 50 -14.32 -6.64 -27.96
CA GLY A 50 -13.98 -8.04 -28.31
C GLY A 50 -12.88 -8.67 -27.44
N ALA A 51 -12.47 -8.04 -26.33
CA ALA A 51 -11.58 -8.67 -25.35
C ALA A 51 -12.36 -9.64 -24.46
N THR A 52 -11.79 -10.82 -24.22
CA THR A 52 -12.33 -11.79 -23.26
C THR A 52 -11.62 -11.70 -21.91
N ILE A 53 -10.38 -11.19 -21.87
CA ILE A 53 -9.62 -10.98 -20.64
C ILE A 53 -9.06 -9.55 -20.62
N ALA A 54 -9.36 -8.81 -19.56
CA ALA A 54 -8.76 -7.51 -19.27
C ALA A 54 -7.73 -7.65 -18.15
N ILE A 55 -6.57 -7.02 -18.33
CA ILE A 55 -5.55 -6.85 -17.29
C ILE A 55 -5.49 -5.36 -16.93
N THR A 56 -5.57 -5.03 -15.64
CA THR A 56 -5.48 -3.65 -15.18
C THR A 56 -4.86 -3.50 -13.79
N ASN A 57 -4.11 -2.43 -13.56
CA ASN A 57 -3.67 -2.03 -12.22
C ASN A 57 -4.59 -0.95 -11.62
N LYS A 58 -4.84 0.13 -12.36
CA LYS A 58 -5.53 1.35 -11.89
C LYS A 58 -6.59 1.93 -12.83
N VAL A 59 -6.81 1.34 -14.00
CA VAL A 59 -7.84 1.83 -14.94
C VAL A 59 -9.23 1.41 -14.43
N PRO A 60 -10.14 2.35 -14.12
CA PRO A 60 -11.45 2.01 -13.59
C PRO A 60 -12.34 1.28 -14.59
N LEU A 61 -13.03 0.24 -14.12
CA LEU A 61 -14.09 -0.47 -14.85
C LEU A 61 -15.33 -0.50 -13.98
N ARG A 62 -16.25 0.45 -14.20
CA ARG A 62 -17.52 0.54 -13.48
C ARG A 62 -18.64 -0.08 -14.32
N ALA A 63 -19.85 -0.14 -13.75
CA ALA A 63 -21.01 -0.71 -14.42
C ALA A 63 -21.24 -0.16 -15.86
N ALA A 64 -21.01 1.14 -16.09
CA ALA A 64 -21.18 1.77 -17.40
C ALA A 64 -20.19 1.28 -18.47
N GLU A 65 -18.91 1.10 -18.11
CA GLU A 65 -17.92 0.53 -19.03
C GLU A 65 -18.21 -0.96 -19.26
N LEU A 66 -18.46 -1.69 -18.17
CA LEU A 66 -18.73 -3.12 -18.20
C LEU A 66 -19.89 -3.44 -19.15
N ALA A 67 -21.01 -2.72 -19.06
CA ALA A 67 -22.19 -2.94 -19.90
C ALA A 67 -21.92 -2.90 -21.42
N GLN A 68 -20.82 -2.26 -21.85
CA GLN A 68 -20.42 -2.14 -23.26
C GLN A 68 -19.45 -3.23 -23.73
N LEU A 69 -19.13 -4.19 -22.87
CA LEU A 69 -18.10 -5.21 -23.09
C LEU A 69 -18.71 -6.63 -22.97
N PRO A 70 -19.56 -7.05 -23.92
CA PRO A 70 -20.33 -8.30 -23.81
C PRO A 70 -19.47 -9.56 -23.81
N ASP A 71 -18.28 -9.52 -24.41
CA ASP A 71 -17.39 -10.68 -24.52
C ASP A 71 -16.45 -10.83 -23.30
N LEU A 72 -16.41 -9.85 -22.40
CA LEU A 72 -15.47 -9.86 -21.28
C LEU A 72 -15.85 -10.96 -20.28
N GLN A 73 -14.91 -11.85 -19.99
CA GLN A 73 -15.10 -13.01 -19.10
C GLN A 73 -14.24 -12.92 -17.84
N MET A 74 -13.06 -12.29 -17.93
CA MET A 74 -12.13 -12.16 -16.81
C MET A 74 -11.55 -10.74 -16.69
N ILE A 75 -11.41 -10.25 -15.47
CA ILE A 75 -10.57 -9.10 -15.13
C ILE A 75 -9.47 -9.55 -14.17
N ALA A 76 -8.23 -9.54 -14.62
CA ALA A 76 -7.06 -9.80 -13.80
C ALA A 76 -6.48 -8.47 -13.29
N VAL A 77 -6.62 -8.22 -11.99
CA VAL A 77 -6.15 -7.00 -11.35
C VAL A 77 -4.70 -7.19 -10.93
N ALA A 78 -3.80 -6.34 -11.45
CA ALA A 78 -2.38 -6.29 -11.12
C ALA A 78 -2.12 -5.57 -9.78
N ALA A 79 -2.94 -5.83 -8.76
CA ALA A 79 -2.85 -5.26 -7.42
C ALA A 79 -3.66 -6.08 -6.41
N THR A 80 -3.44 -5.85 -5.10
CA THR A 80 -4.31 -6.40 -4.05
C THR A 80 -5.66 -5.68 -3.96
N GLY A 81 -5.65 -4.35 -4.06
CA GLY A 81 -6.87 -3.54 -3.99
C GLY A 81 -7.64 -3.59 -5.30
N THR A 82 -8.97 -3.70 -5.21
CA THR A 82 -9.87 -3.77 -6.37
C THR A 82 -10.86 -2.59 -6.40
N ASP A 83 -10.53 -1.49 -5.71
CA ASP A 83 -11.39 -0.31 -5.57
C ASP A 83 -11.77 0.33 -6.91
N ILE A 84 -10.99 0.07 -7.95
CA ILE A 84 -11.20 0.52 -9.34
C ILE A 84 -12.32 -0.24 -10.07
N LEU A 85 -12.79 -1.37 -9.54
CA LEU A 85 -13.80 -2.23 -10.16
C LEU A 85 -15.15 -2.10 -9.46
N ASP A 86 -16.23 -2.19 -10.24
CA ASP A 86 -17.56 -2.50 -9.70
C ASP A 86 -17.74 -4.02 -9.62
N LEU A 87 -17.40 -4.59 -8.45
CA LEU A 87 -17.47 -6.03 -8.22
C LEU A 87 -18.91 -6.57 -8.25
N ALA A 88 -19.92 -5.74 -7.94
CA ALA A 88 -21.32 -6.18 -8.01
C ALA A 88 -21.73 -6.37 -9.48
N ALA A 89 -21.44 -5.39 -10.33
CA ALA A 89 -21.68 -5.49 -11.77
C ALA A 89 -20.89 -6.65 -12.43
N CYS A 90 -19.68 -6.96 -11.95
CA CYS A 90 -18.92 -8.12 -12.42
C CYS A 90 -19.65 -9.43 -12.09
N ARG A 91 -20.12 -9.61 -10.84
CA ARG A 91 -20.86 -10.81 -10.41
C ARG A 91 -22.16 -11.01 -11.17
N GLU A 92 -22.95 -9.95 -11.33
CA GLU A 92 -24.22 -9.99 -12.08
C GLU A 92 -24.03 -10.46 -13.52
N ARG A 93 -22.85 -10.20 -14.11
CA ARG A 93 -22.51 -10.56 -15.48
C ARG A 93 -21.68 -11.84 -15.60
N GLY A 94 -21.35 -12.49 -14.48
CA GLY A 94 -20.51 -13.70 -14.47
C GLY A 94 -19.05 -13.45 -14.87
N ILE A 95 -18.55 -12.23 -14.68
CA ILE A 95 -17.16 -11.87 -14.96
C ILE A 95 -16.30 -12.26 -13.76
N VAL A 96 -15.34 -13.14 -13.98
CA VAL A 96 -14.37 -13.55 -12.95
C VAL A 96 -13.39 -12.42 -12.70
N VAL A 97 -13.27 -11.99 -11.44
CA VAL A 97 -12.26 -10.99 -11.05
C VAL A 97 -11.23 -11.65 -10.16
N ALA A 98 -9.96 -11.62 -10.56
CA ALA A 98 -8.84 -12.15 -9.78
C ALA A 98 -7.86 -11.03 -9.41
N ASN A 99 -7.41 -11.01 -8.16
CA ASN A 99 -6.43 -10.04 -7.66
C ASN A 99 -5.07 -10.69 -7.32
N ILE A 100 -4.09 -9.88 -6.91
CA ILE A 100 -2.80 -10.37 -6.43
C ILE A 100 -2.77 -10.31 -4.91
N ARG A 101 -2.20 -11.32 -4.26
CA ARG A 101 -2.01 -11.37 -2.81
C ARG A 101 -0.57 -11.72 -2.50
N ASP A 102 -0.11 -11.36 -1.31
CA ASP A 102 1.15 -11.87 -0.74
C ASP A 102 2.43 -11.61 -1.53
N TYR A 103 2.42 -10.64 -2.45
CA TYR A 103 3.59 -10.29 -3.26
C TYR A 103 4.56 -9.36 -2.52
N ALA A 104 4.07 -8.51 -1.60
CA ALA A 104 4.86 -7.48 -0.92
C ALA A 104 5.19 -7.78 0.56
N ARG A 105 5.27 -9.06 0.94
CA ARG A 105 5.50 -9.49 2.34
C ARG A 105 6.86 -9.08 2.93
N ALA A 106 7.83 -8.75 2.10
CA ALA A 106 9.15 -8.23 2.51
C ALA A 106 9.23 -6.72 2.26
N THR A 107 8.92 -6.30 1.03
CA THR A 107 9.05 -4.93 0.52
C THR A 107 8.32 -3.86 1.34
N VAL A 108 7.03 -4.06 1.68
CA VAL A 108 6.28 -3.07 2.47
C VAL A 108 6.79 -3.00 3.92
N PRO A 109 7.04 -4.13 4.61
CA PRO A 109 7.65 -4.11 5.94
C PRO A 109 9.04 -3.47 5.98
N GLU A 110 9.89 -3.73 4.99
CA GLU A 110 11.20 -3.09 4.87
C GLU A 110 11.07 -1.58 4.70
N HIS A 111 10.17 -1.12 3.82
CA HIS A 111 9.89 0.32 3.66
C HIS A 111 9.35 0.96 4.94
N THR A 112 8.46 0.25 5.65
CA THR A 112 7.92 0.67 6.94
C THR A 112 9.04 0.91 7.97
N LEU A 113 10.00 0.00 8.03
CA LEU A 113 11.17 0.14 8.91
C LEU A 113 12.16 1.19 8.43
N ALA A 114 12.33 1.36 7.12
CA ALA A 114 13.14 2.44 6.56
C ALA A 114 12.60 3.81 7.00
N LEU A 115 11.28 4.02 6.94
CA LEU A 115 10.62 5.22 7.45
C LEU A 115 10.85 5.40 8.96
N MET A 116 10.68 4.33 9.75
CA MET A 116 10.94 4.36 11.20
C MET A 116 12.38 4.76 11.52
N LEU A 117 13.36 4.15 10.86
CA LEU A 117 14.79 4.43 11.07
C LEU A 117 15.15 5.84 10.64
N ALA A 118 14.68 6.28 9.46
CA ALA A 118 14.95 7.61 8.94
C ALA A 118 14.45 8.70 9.90
N LEU A 119 13.26 8.52 10.48
CA LEU A 119 12.70 9.43 11.47
C LEU A 119 13.41 9.30 12.82
N ARG A 120 13.56 8.09 13.37
CA ARG A 120 14.15 7.89 14.71
C ARG A 120 15.61 8.34 14.80
N ARG A 121 16.35 8.25 13.68
CA ARG A 121 17.75 8.69 13.56
C ARG A 121 17.91 10.07 12.92
N GLN A 122 16.80 10.74 12.59
CA GLN A 122 16.80 12.09 12.01
C GLN A 122 17.65 12.20 10.73
N LEU A 123 17.65 11.15 9.90
CA LEU A 123 18.57 11.04 8.76
C LEU A 123 18.39 12.16 7.73
N VAL A 124 17.14 12.51 7.43
CA VAL A 124 16.83 13.57 6.46
C VAL A 124 17.21 14.96 7.00
N ALA A 125 16.97 15.20 8.28
CA ALA A 125 17.34 16.45 8.94
C ALA A 125 18.86 16.66 8.92
N TYR A 126 19.61 15.65 9.38
CA TYR A 126 21.07 15.72 9.36
C TYR A 126 21.67 15.73 7.95
N ARG A 127 21.01 15.10 6.96
CA ARG A 127 21.40 15.22 5.56
C ARG A 127 21.30 16.67 5.10
N ALA A 128 20.20 17.35 5.42
CA ALA A 128 20.01 18.76 5.10
C ALA A 128 21.05 19.66 5.80
N ASP A 129 21.37 19.39 7.07
CA ASP A 129 22.42 20.12 7.80
C ASP A 129 23.79 20.02 7.13
N VAL A 130 24.15 18.82 6.66
CA VAL A 130 25.42 18.58 5.95
C VAL A 130 25.44 19.27 4.59
N GLU A 131 24.33 19.23 3.84
CA GLU A 131 24.20 19.94 2.57
C GLU A 131 24.26 21.46 2.75
N ALA A 132 23.75 21.97 3.87
CA ALA A 132 23.84 23.38 4.25
C ALA A 132 25.22 23.80 4.81
N GLY A 133 26.17 22.87 4.94
CA GLY A 133 27.53 23.16 5.41
C GLY A 133 27.67 23.30 6.93
N LEU A 134 26.63 22.97 7.71
CA LEU A 134 26.61 23.19 9.15
C LEU A 134 27.66 22.36 9.90
N TRP A 135 28.03 21.19 9.36
CA TRP A 135 29.05 20.35 9.96
C TRP A 135 30.46 20.91 9.75
N GLN A 136 30.76 21.42 8.56
CA GLN A 136 32.04 22.03 8.19
C GLN A 136 32.29 23.32 8.95
N ALA A 137 31.22 24.05 9.29
CA ALA A 137 31.26 25.24 10.12
C ALA A 137 31.28 24.94 11.63
N SER A 138 31.17 23.67 12.03
CA SER A 138 31.11 23.29 13.45
C SER A 138 32.49 23.22 14.07
N ASP A 139 32.63 23.81 15.27
CA ASP A 139 33.82 23.63 16.11
C ASP A 139 33.87 22.24 16.80
N ARG A 140 32.88 21.37 16.53
CA ARG A 140 32.77 20.02 17.11
C ARG A 140 32.89 18.95 16.02
N PHE A 141 33.33 17.75 16.42
CA PHE A 141 33.44 16.62 15.51
C PHE A 141 32.09 16.11 14.97
N CYS A 142 30.95 16.45 15.59
CA CYS A 142 29.61 16.04 15.18
C CYS A 142 28.53 17.08 15.54
N LEU A 143 27.34 16.91 14.95
CA LEU A 143 26.18 17.78 15.15
C LEU A 143 25.16 17.16 16.13
N PHE A 144 24.62 17.99 17.03
CA PHE A 144 23.57 17.63 17.98
C PHE A 144 22.26 18.40 17.74
N GLY A 145 22.01 18.81 16.49
CA GLY A 145 20.87 19.65 16.11
C GLY A 145 19.51 18.95 16.20
N HIS A 146 19.48 17.61 16.18
CA HIS A 146 18.24 16.84 16.16
C HIS A 146 18.25 15.69 17.17
N PRO A 147 17.12 15.38 17.82
CA PRO A 147 17.06 14.34 18.83
C PRO A 147 17.15 12.94 18.17
N ILE A 148 18.23 12.22 18.45
CA ILE A 148 18.43 10.84 18.02
C ILE A 148 17.95 9.89 19.10
N ARG A 149 17.21 8.84 18.72
CA ARG A 149 16.83 7.74 19.60
C ARG A 149 17.11 6.39 18.95
N ASP A 150 17.15 5.34 19.75
CA ASP A 150 17.19 3.96 19.25
C ASP A 150 15.78 3.43 19.02
N LEU A 151 15.65 2.42 18.16
CA LEU A 151 14.45 1.57 18.11
C LEU A 151 14.51 0.48 19.18
N ALA A 152 15.71 -0.05 19.47
CA ALA A 152 15.90 -1.03 20.54
C ALA A 152 15.35 -0.51 21.87
N GLY A 153 14.60 -1.36 22.58
CA GLY A 153 13.92 -1.00 23.83
C GLY A 153 12.65 -0.15 23.67
N SER A 154 12.36 0.36 22.46
CA SER A 154 11.13 1.12 22.18
C SER A 154 9.94 0.20 21.97
N ARG A 155 8.73 0.71 22.22
CA ARG A 155 7.49 0.00 21.97
C ARG A 155 6.95 0.25 20.56
N LEU A 156 6.83 -0.83 19.78
CA LEU A 156 6.18 -0.83 18.47
C LEU A 156 4.71 -1.24 18.64
N GLY A 157 3.81 -0.26 18.50
CA GLY A 157 2.38 -0.50 18.42
C GLY A 157 1.93 -0.77 17.01
N LEU A 158 1.30 -1.92 16.79
CA LEU A 158 0.71 -2.28 15.51
C LEU A 158 -0.80 -2.20 15.59
N LEU A 159 -1.38 -1.29 14.81
CA LEU A 159 -2.82 -1.26 14.59
C LEU A 159 -3.12 -2.14 13.36
N GLY A 160 -3.54 -3.37 13.61
CA GLY A 160 -3.72 -4.43 12.61
C GLY A 160 -2.58 -5.44 12.59
N TYR A 161 -2.95 -6.73 12.59
CA TYR A 161 -2.01 -7.86 12.67
C TYR A 161 -2.24 -8.90 11.57
N GLY A 162 -2.47 -8.41 10.35
CA GLY A 162 -2.52 -9.23 9.13
C GLY A 162 -1.12 -9.63 8.63
N ALA A 163 -1.05 -10.14 7.40
CA ALA A 163 0.21 -10.58 6.79
C ALA A 163 1.35 -9.55 6.89
N LEU A 164 1.08 -8.27 6.59
CA LEU A 164 2.08 -7.21 6.65
C LEU A 164 2.43 -6.80 8.09
N GLY A 165 1.42 -6.69 8.97
CA GLY A 165 1.64 -6.38 10.38
C GLY A 165 2.50 -7.44 11.08
N LYS A 166 2.30 -8.73 10.75
CA LYS A 166 3.15 -9.83 11.24
C LYS A 166 4.59 -9.70 10.77
N SER A 167 4.82 -9.41 9.49
CA SER A 167 6.17 -9.19 8.98
C SER A 167 6.85 -7.99 9.65
N VAL A 168 6.12 -6.89 9.85
CA VAL A 168 6.64 -5.70 10.57
C VAL A 168 6.95 -6.04 12.03
N ALA A 169 6.10 -6.82 12.70
CA ALA A 169 6.35 -7.30 14.06
C ALA A 169 7.63 -8.14 14.15
N GLN A 170 7.84 -9.05 13.19
CA GLN A 170 9.04 -9.88 13.13
C GLN A 170 10.30 -9.02 13.01
N LEU A 171 10.30 -8.06 12.09
CA LEU A 171 11.45 -7.18 11.89
C LEU A 171 11.64 -6.24 13.10
N GLY A 172 10.57 -5.70 13.68
CA GLY A 172 10.63 -4.88 14.89
C GLY A 172 11.26 -5.63 16.08
N ARG A 173 10.87 -6.89 16.29
CA ARG A 173 11.50 -7.77 17.30
C ARG A 173 12.99 -7.97 17.03
N ALA A 174 13.38 -8.15 15.76
CA ALA A 174 14.79 -8.29 15.38
C ALA A 174 15.63 -7.03 15.68
N PHE A 175 14.99 -5.85 15.67
CA PHE A 175 15.59 -4.57 16.11
C PHE A 175 15.53 -4.35 17.63
N GLY A 176 15.06 -5.33 18.41
CA GLY A 176 14.96 -5.24 19.87
C GLY A 176 13.77 -4.40 20.37
N MET A 177 12.74 -4.20 19.54
CA MET A 177 11.51 -3.49 19.95
C MET A 177 10.57 -4.42 20.73
N GLN A 178 9.78 -3.83 21.64
CA GLN A 178 8.66 -4.50 22.30
C GLN A 178 7.41 -4.34 21.43
N VAL A 179 6.90 -5.43 20.85
CA VAL A 179 5.73 -5.37 19.97
C VAL A 179 4.45 -5.54 20.78
N ILE A 180 3.56 -4.54 20.70
CA ILE A 180 2.18 -4.63 21.16
C ILE A 180 1.23 -4.42 19.99
N VAL A 181 0.03 -4.99 20.09
CA VAL A 181 -0.87 -5.07 18.95
C VAL A 181 -2.29 -4.75 19.37
N HIS A 182 -3.02 -4.06 18.51
CA HIS A 182 -4.47 -3.99 18.58
C HIS A 182 -5.07 -4.52 17.28
N ASN A 183 -6.03 -5.43 17.40
CA ASN A 183 -6.73 -5.99 16.25
C ASN A 183 -8.22 -6.11 16.56
N ARG A 184 -9.07 -6.07 15.53
CA ARG A 184 -10.52 -6.20 15.70
C ARG A 184 -10.92 -7.57 16.23
N SER A 185 -10.17 -8.60 15.82
CA SER A 185 -10.40 -9.99 16.21
C SER A 185 -9.26 -10.45 17.13
N PRO A 186 -9.56 -11.25 18.17
CA PRO A 186 -8.55 -11.75 19.08
C PRO A 186 -7.39 -12.43 18.35
N ILE A 187 -6.18 -12.22 18.84
CA ILE A 187 -4.97 -12.81 18.28
C ILE A 187 -4.60 -14.04 19.10
N ASN A 188 -4.77 -15.21 18.51
CA ASN A 188 -4.36 -16.49 19.09
C ASN A 188 -2.96 -16.88 18.58
N GLU A 189 -1.94 -16.10 18.93
CA GLU A 189 -0.55 -16.35 18.55
C GLU A 189 0.38 -16.10 19.73
N ASP A 190 1.20 -17.10 20.08
CA ASP A 190 2.10 -17.02 21.22
C ASP A 190 3.13 -15.89 21.05
N GLY A 191 3.41 -15.17 22.14
CA GLY A 191 4.36 -14.06 22.14
C GLY A 191 3.85 -12.78 21.46
N VAL A 192 2.54 -12.70 21.18
CA VAL A 192 1.88 -11.45 20.79
C VAL A 192 1.18 -10.84 22.00
N GLN A 193 1.56 -9.62 22.36
CA GLN A 193 0.88 -8.87 23.41
C GLN A 193 -0.24 -8.03 22.79
N GLU A 194 -1.47 -8.51 22.91
CA GLU A 194 -2.67 -7.76 22.51
C GLU A 194 -3.07 -6.75 23.59
N VAL A 195 -3.37 -5.52 23.19
CA VAL A 195 -3.81 -4.43 24.08
C VAL A 195 -5.05 -3.73 23.51
N GLY A 196 -5.78 -3.01 24.38
CA GLY A 196 -6.86 -2.12 23.94
C GLY A 196 -6.35 -0.95 23.10
N PHE A 197 -7.19 -0.42 22.21
CA PHE A 197 -6.87 0.69 21.31
C PHE A 197 -6.27 1.89 22.05
N ASP A 198 -6.90 2.26 23.16
CA ASP A 198 -6.48 3.33 24.07
C ASP A 198 -5.06 3.14 24.62
N ALA A 199 -4.76 1.93 25.06
CA ALA A 199 -3.44 1.57 25.59
C ALA A 199 -2.38 1.50 24.47
N LEU A 200 -2.78 1.10 23.26
CA LEU A 200 -1.93 1.15 22.08
C LEU A 200 -1.48 2.59 21.80
N LEU A 201 -2.42 3.53 21.71
CA LEU A 201 -2.13 4.94 21.45
C LEU A 201 -1.22 5.54 22.53
N ALA A 202 -1.59 5.35 23.81
CA ALA A 202 -0.92 5.98 24.93
C ALA A 202 0.52 5.48 25.19
N THR A 203 0.86 4.29 24.71
CA THR A 203 2.13 3.64 25.08
C THR A 203 3.06 3.30 23.92
N SER A 204 2.66 3.56 22.67
CA SER A 204 3.51 3.31 21.51
C SER A 204 4.55 4.42 21.33
N ASP A 205 5.83 4.06 21.34
CA ASP A 205 6.91 4.95 20.86
C ASP A 205 6.85 5.10 19.33
N VAL A 206 6.40 4.04 18.65
CA VAL A 206 6.12 4.03 17.22
C VAL A 206 4.79 3.32 17.02
N LEU A 207 3.81 4.02 16.46
CA LEU A 207 2.53 3.45 16.04
C LEU A 207 2.55 3.23 14.53
N SER A 208 2.32 1.99 14.07
CA SER A 208 2.26 1.65 12.65
C SER A 208 0.90 1.06 12.27
N LEU A 209 0.36 1.53 11.14
CA LEU A 209 -0.97 1.18 10.67
C LEU A 209 -0.92 0.08 9.59
N HIS A 210 -1.64 -1.01 9.82
CA HIS A 210 -1.72 -2.17 8.93
C HIS A 210 -3.16 -2.71 8.80
N LEU A 211 -4.14 -1.80 8.79
CA LEU A 211 -5.57 -2.10 8.61
C LEU A 211 -6.05 -1.79 7.19
N PRO A 212 -7.09 -2.49 6.70
CA PRO A 212 -7.81 -2.05 5.51
C PRO A 212 -8.60 -0.75 5.80
N LEU A 213 -8.77 0.08 4.77
CA LEU A 213 -9.69 1.21 4.82
C LEU A 213 -11.13 0.71 4.60
N THR A 214 -12.00 1.03 5.56
CA THR A 214 -13.43 0.71 5.58
C THR A 214 -14.17 1.89 6.20
N ASP A 215 -15.50 1.90 6.15
CA ASP A 215 -16.27 2.95 6.83
C ASP A 215 -16.03 3.01 8.34
N LYS A 216 -15.66 1.87 8.96
CA LYS A 216 -15.35 1.78 10.39
C LYS A 216 -13.91 2.20 10.75
N THR A 217 -13.01 2.23 9.77
CA THR A 217 -11.58 2.56 9.98
C THR A 217 -11.17 3.88 9.34
N ARG A 218 -12.11 4.54 8.65
CA ARG A 218 -11.90 5.87 8.07
C ARG A 218 -11.62 6.87 9.18
N ASN A 219 -10.51 7.59 9.04
CA ASN A 219 -10.01 8.57 10.00
C ASN A 219 -9.98 8.03 11.43
N ILE A 220 -9.65 6.74 11.61
CA ILE A 220 -9.52 6.12 12.93
C ILE A 220 -8.43 6.79 13.78
N ILE A 221 -7.45 7.43 13.14
CA ILE A 221 -6.51 8.34 13.79
C ILE A 221 -6.88 9.78 13.42
N GLY A 222 -7.60 10.46 14.30
CA GLY A 222 -7.91 11.89 14.20
C GLY A 222 -7.18 12.72 15.25
N ALA A 223 -7.63 13.95 15.45
CA ALA A 223 -7.02 14.88 16.41
C ALA A 223 -7.03 14.36 17.86
N GLN A 224 -8.11 13.66 18.25
CA GLN A 224 -8.24 13.09 19.60
C GLN A 224 -7.24 11.95 19.81
N GLU A 225 -7.08 11.05 18.84
CA GLU A 225 -6.16 9.93 18.94
C GLU A 225 -4.70 10.39 18.92
N LEU A 226 -4.38 11.37 18.07
CA LEU A 226 -3.06 12.01 18.03
C LEU A 226 -2.70 12.65 19.38
N ALA A 227 -3.65 13.34 20.02
CA ALA A 227 -3.43 13.96 21.33
C ALA A 227 -3.22 12.95 22.48
N ARG A 228 -3.57 11.68 22.27
CA ARG A 228 -3.35 10.60 23.24
C ARG A 228 -2.01 9.89 23.06
N MET A 229 -1.35 10.10 21.93
CA MET A 229 0.00 9.60 21.70
C MET A 229 1.01 10.39 22.54
N GLN A 230 2.20 9.84 22.72
CA GLN A 230 3.26 10.55 23.42
C GLN A 230 3.85 11.64 22.51
N PRO A 231 4.33 12.78 23.07
CA PRO A 231 5.02 13.79 22.28
C PRO A 231 6.27 13.27 21.55
N THR A 232 6.83 12.16 22.02
CA THR A 232 7.99 11.48 21.42
C THR A 232 7.62 10.40 20.40
N SER A 233 6.32 10.14 20.20
CA SER A 233 5.84 9.05 19.33
C SER A 233 6.02 9.36 17.85
N LEU A 234 6.27 8.31 17.06
CA LEU A 234 6.21 8.35 15.61
C LEU A 234 4.93 7.68 15.10
N LEU A 235 4.31 8.24 14.06
CA LEU A 235 3.20 7.61 13.34
C LEU A 235 3.62 7.15 11.95
N ILE A 236 3.43 5.87 11.63
CA ILE A 236 3.81 5.27 10.35
C ILE A 236 2.59 4.73 9.62
N ASN A 237 2.37 5.15 8.38
CA ASN A 237 1.26 4.67 7.56
C ASN A 237 1.72 4.26 6.16
N THR A 238 1.82 2.95 5.95
CA THR A 238 2.06 2.30 4.66
C THR A 238 0.84 1.48 4.20
N ALA A 239 -0.32 1.72 4.81
CA ALA A 239 -1.56 1.00 4.54
C ALA A 239 -2.47 1.79 3.59
N ARG A 240 -3.23 2.76 4.12
CA ARG A 240 -4.14 3.63 3.35
C ARG A 240 -4.19 5.02 3.98
N GLY A 241 -4.13 6.08 3.18
CA GLY A 241 -4.07 7.44 3.73
C GLY A 241 -5.34 7.82 4.49
N GLY A 242 -6.51 7.39 4.02
CA GLY A 242 -7.81 7.64 4.68
C GLY A 242 -8.01 6.96 6.05
N LEU A 243 -7.00 6.29 6.60
CA LEU A 243 -7.00 5.85 8.01
C LEU A 243 -6.68 7.01 8.97
N VAL A 244 -6.08 8.08 8.46
CA VAL A 244 -5.63 9.22 9.24
C VAL A 244 -6.29 10.48 8.70
N ASP A 245 -6.79 11.33 9.60
CA ASP A 245 -7.21 12.68 9.23
C ASP A 245 -5.95 13.51 8.91
N GLU A 246 -5.74 13.79 7.63
CA GLU A 246 -4.55 14.48 7.12
C GLU A 246 -4.44 15.92 7.62
N ALA A 247 -5.56 16.60 7.87
CA ALA A 247 -5.55 17.95 8.42
C ALA A 247 -5.19 17.94 9.91
N ALA A 248 -5.75 16.99 10.66
CA ALA A 248 -5.39 16.79 12.07
C ALA A 248 -3.92 16.40 12.22
N LEU A 249 -3.39 15.56 11.32
CA LEU A 249 -1.97 15.19 11.32
C LEU A 249 -1.08 16.40 11.02
N ALA A 250 -1.43 17.22 10.02
CA ALA A 250 -0.67 18.43 9.70
C ALA A 250 -0.62 19.41 10.87
N ASP A 251 -1.74 19.64 11.57
CA ASP A 251 -1.79 20.46 12.78
C ASP A 251 -0.93 19.85 13.90
N ALA A 252 -1.09 18.54 14.15
CA ALA A 252 -0.35 17.82 15.19
C ALA A 252 1.17 17.89 14.99
N LEU A 253 1.65 17.71 13.75
CA LEU A 253 3.08 17.82 13.43
C LEU A 253 3.59 19.26 13.58
N THR A 254 2.82 20.24 13.09
CA THR A 254 3.18 21.66 13.18
C THR A 254 3.28 22.13 14.63
N ARG A 255 2.40 21.63 15.50
CA ARG A 255 2.35 21.96 16.93
C ARG A 255 3.24 21.06 17.81
N GLY A 256 3.91 20.06 17.23
CA GLY A 256 4.75 19.12 18.00
C GLY A 256 3.95 18.23 18.97
N VAL A 257 2.70 17.92 18.65
CA VAL A 257 1.87 16.97 19.44
C VAL A 257 2.47 15.56 19.39
N ILE A 258 3.09 15.20 18.27
CA ILE A 258 3.89 13.97 18.10
C ILE A 258 5.25 14.33 17.49
N ALA A 259 6.24 13.46 17.66
CA ALA A 259 7.61 13.74 17.24
C ALA A 259 7.80 13.70 15.73
N GLY A 260 6.98 12.93 15.00
CA GLY A 260 7.07 12.84 13.54
C GLY A 260 6.16 11.80 12.93
N ALA A 261 6.10 11.78 11.61
CA ALA A 261 5.30 10.82 10.87
C ALA A 261 5.94 10.42 9.53
N GLY A 262 5.76 9.15 9.14
CA GLY A 262 6.30 8.57 7.92
C GLY A 262 5.22 7.85 7.12
N PHE A 263 4.88 8.36 5.96
CA PHE A 263 3.72 7.94 5.16
C PHE A 263 4.17 7.52 3.76
N ASP A 264 3.48 6.52 3.21
CA ASP A 264 3.59 6.16 1.78
C ASP A 264 2.27 6.40 1.05
N VAL A 265 1.22 6.84 1.73
CA VAL A 265 -0.15 6.88 1.22
C VAL A 265 -0.86 8.16 1.62
N LEU A 266 -1.79 8.60 0.79
CA LEU A 266 -2.67 9.76 0.99
C LEU A 266 -4.14 9.35 0.81
N SER A 267 -5.03 10.18 1.33
CA SER A 267 -6.49 9.99 1.27
C SER A 267 -7.01 9.98 -0.16
N LYS A 268 -6.36 10.75 -1.03
CA LYS A 268 -6.61 10.83 -2.48
C LYS A 268 -5.28 10.77 -3.22
N GLU A 269 -5.21 9.90 -4.22
CA GLU A 269 -4.00 9.63 -4.98
C GLU A 269 -4.32 9.54 -6.49
N PRO A 270 -3.60 10.26 -7.35
CA PRO A 270 -2.62 11.31 -7.04
C PRO A 270 -3.24 12.46 -6.23
N PRO A 271 -2.49 13.04 -5.29
CA PRO A 271 -3.01 14.10 -4.42
C PRO A 271 -3.28 15.39 -5.20
N PRO A 272 -4.29 16.17 -4.78
CA PRO A 272 -4.48 17.51 -5.30
C PRO A 272 -3.39 18.46 -4.77
N PRO A 273 -3.11 19.59 -5.44
CA PRO A 273 -2.06 20.53 -5.03
C PRO A 273 -2.24 21.13 -3.63
N ASP A 274 -3.48 21.17 -3.13
CA ASP A 274 -3.86 21.70 -1.83
C ASP A 274 -3.86 20.65 -0.71
N ASN A 275 -3.38 19.42 -0.96
CA ASN A 275 -3.27 18.42 0.09
C ASN A 275 -2.40 18.95 1.25
N PRO A 276 -2.89 18.91 2.51
CA PRO A 276 -2.20 19.55 3.63
C PRO A 276 -0.82 18.93 3.90
N LEU A 277 -0.67 17.61 3.70
CA LEU A 277 0.59 16.91 3.95
C LEU A 277 1.65 17.21 2.88
N LEU A 278 1.25 17.44 1.62
CA LEU A 278 2.19 17.82 0.55
C LEU A 278 2.82 19.20 0.76
N ASN A 279 2.16 20.07 1.52
CA ASN A 279 2.65 21.42 1.80
C ASN A 279 3.50 21.49 3.08
N LEU A 280 3.58 20.40 3.86
CA LEU A 280 4.45 20.34 5.02
C LEU A 280 5.93 20.37 4.59
N ARG A 281 6.69 21.27 5.20
CA ARG A 281 8.14 21.39 5.03
C ARG A 281 8.81 21.18 6.39
N LEU A 282 8.58 19.99 6.96
CA LEU A 282 9.06 19.63 8.28
C LEU A 282 10.05 18.46 8.18
N PRO A 283 11.23 18.52 8.82
CA PRO A 283 12.25 17.46 8.73
C PRO A 283 11.82 16.15 9.42
N ASN A 284 10.81 16.22 10.29
CA ASN A 284 10.21 15.09 11.00
C ASN A 284 8.94 14.55 10.31
N PHE A 285 8.70 14.93 9.05
CA PHE A 285 7.66 14.34 8.21
C PHE A 285 8.26 13.77 6.93
N LEU A 286 7.99 12.50 6.66
CA LEU A 286 8.39 11.83 5.42
C LEU A 286 7.15 11.35 4.67
N LEU A 287 7.11 11.62 3.38
CA LEU A 287 6.06 11.17 2.47
C LEU A 287 6.69 10.57 1.21
N THR A 288 6.40 9.31 0.94
CA THR A 288 6.79 8.61 -0.29
C THR A 288 5.58 8.40 -1.20
N PRO A 289 5.75 8.38 -2.54
CA PRO A 289 4.63 8.47 -3.48
C PRO A 289 3.99 7.09 -3.77
N HIS A 290 3.50 6.40 -2.75
CA HIS A 290 2.89 5.07 -2.84
C HIS A 290 3.79 4.01 -3.51
N THR A 291 5.03 3.94 -3.05
CA THR A 291 6.09 3.09 -3.58
C THR A 291 6.51 1.99 -2.60
N ALA A 292 5.93 1.88 -1.42
CA ALA A 292 6.30 0.87 -0.43
C ALA A 292 6.11 -0.57 -0.93
N TRP A 293 5.32 -0.79 -1.99
CA TRP A 293 5.09 -2.10 -2.60
C TRP A 293 6.00 -2.42 -3.79
N ALA A 294 6.82 -1.46 -4.23
CA ALA A 294 7.31 -1.33 -5.60
C ALA A 294 8.77 -1.78 -5.80
N SER A 295 9.30 -2.70 -4.99
CA SER A 295 10.62 -3.30 -5.26
C SER A 295 10.59 -4.18 -6.51
N GLY A 296 11.74 -4.35 -7.16
CA GLY A 296 11.84 -5.19 -8.36
C GLY A 296 11.36 -6.63 -8.13
N GLU A 297 11.70 -7.21 -6.99
CA GLU A 297 11.30 -8.57 -6.59
C GLU A 297 9.78 -8.67 -6.37
N ALA A 298 9.18 -7.68 -5.70
CA ALA A 298 7.75 -7.66 -5.45
C ALA A 298 6.95 -7.44 -6.74
N MET A 299 7.40 -6.54 -7.62
CA MET A 299 6.77 -6.32 -8.92
C MET A 299 6.89 -7.55 -9.83
N GLN A 300 8.03 -8.24 -9.84
CA GLN A 300 8.18 -9.48 -10.61
C GLN A 300 7.28 -10.58 -10.06
N LYS A 301 7.24 -10.78 -8.74
CA LYS A 301 6.34 -11.75 -8.11
C LYS A 301 4.87 -11.43 -8.42
N LEU A 302 4.50 -10.15 -8.43
CA LEU A 302 3.17 -9.70 -8.83
C LEU A 302 2.87 -10.10 -10.28
N ALA A 303 3.79 -9.82 -11.22
CA ALA A 303 3.64 -10.20 -12.63
C ALA A 303 3.49 -11.73 -12.80
N ASP A 304 4.25 -12.51 -12.05
CA ASP A 304 4.19 -13.98 -12.12
C ASP A 304 2.81 -14.50 -11.63
N ILE A 305 2.30 -13.97 -10.52
CA ILE A 305 0.98 -14.32 -9.99
C ILE A 305 -0.13 -13.87 -10.94
N LEU A 306 0.03 -12.69 -11.56
CA LEU A 306 -0.94 -12.14 -12.50
C LEU A 306 -1.16 -13.09 -13.68
N ILE A 307 -0.07 -13.54 -14.29
CA ILE A 307 -0.14 -14.48 -15.41
C ILE A 307 -0.62 -15.86 -14.94
N ALA A 308 -0.19 -16.33 -13.76
CA ALA A 308 -0.69 -17.57 -13.19
C ALA A 308 -2.22 -17.56 -12.96
N ASN A 309 -2.79 -16.43 -12.53
CA ASN A 309 -4.24 -16.26 -12.39
C ASN A 309 -4.95 -16.39 -13.75
N VAL A 310 -4.40 -15.76 -14.80
CA VAL A 310 -4.96 -15.83 -16.17
C VAL A 310 -4.90 -17.27 -16.71
N GLU A 311 -3.78 -17.96 -16.51
CA GLU A 311 -3.63 -19.37 -16.90
C GLU A 311 -4.53 -20.31 -16.08
N ALA A 312 -4.79 -19.98 -14.81
CA ALA A 312 -5.69 -20.74 -13.96
C ALA A 312 -7.16 -20.58 -14.40
N PHE A 313 -7.54 -19.38 -14.81
CA PHE A 313 -8.84 -19.11 -15.43
C PHE A 313 -9.04 -19.93 -16.71
N GLU A 314 -8.07 -19.95 -17.62
CA GLU A 314 -8.11 -20.76 -18.86
C GLU A 314 -8.35 -22.25 -18.57
N ARG A 315 -7.77 -22.78 -17.50
CA ARG A 315 -7.95 -24.19 -17.08
C ARG A 315 -9.28 -24.46 -16.37
N GLY A 316 -10.16 -23.46 -16.22
CA GLY A 316 -11.40 -23.57 -15.47
C GLY A 316 -11.23 -23.66 -13.96
N ALA A 317 -10.07 -23.25 -13.43
CA ALA A 317 -9.72 -23.33 -12.01
C ALA A 317 -9.18 -21.98 -11.49
N PRO A 318 -9.96 -20.89 -11.58
CA PRO A 318 -9.46 -19.55 -11.27
C PRO A 318 -9.01 -19.41 -9.81
N THR A 319 -7.91 -18.68 -9.60
CA THR A 319 -7.31 -18.42 -8.29
C THR A 319 -7.44 -16.95 -7.91
N ASN A 320 -7.35 -16.66 -6.60
CA ASN A 320 -7.43 -15.29 -6.07
C ASN A 320 -8.70 -14.51 -6.47
N VAL A 321 -9.82 -15.24 -6.64
CA VAL A 321 -11.10 -14.68 -7.08
C VAL A 321 -11.71 -13.78 -5.99
N VAL A 322 -12.26 -12.64 -6.40
CA VAL A 322 -12.94 -11.65 -5.55
C VAL A 322 -14.33 -11.26 -6.05
N ALA A 323 -14.67 -11.59 -7.29
CA ALA A 323 -16.01 -11.54 -7.86
C ALA A 323 -16.18 -12.67 -8.87
#